data_AF-A0A8H3DWH9-F1
#
_entry.id   AF-A0A8H3DWH9-F1
#
_cell.length_a   1.000
_cell.length_b   1.000
_cell.length_c   1.000
_cell.angle_alpha   90.00
_cell.angle_beta   90.00
_cell.angle_gamma   90.00
#
_symmetry.space_group_name_H-M   'P 1'
#
loop_
_entity.id
_entity.type
_entity.pdbx_description
1 polymer ?
#
loop_
_entity_poly.entity_id
_entity_poly.type
_entity_poly.pdbx_seq_one_letter_code
_entity_poly.pdbx_strand_id
1 'polypeptide(L)'
;MPLQNVTIDDSSALIAYYNPNGTPWKDSPSNDTGLSGYWDSTYHSSNQTGAWSTFRFQGTAVYLYAATRWMHGRYTIFMDDQQVYQGDGHTGTSIFRQLMFNATNLSPAWHNLTFVNADPGLYIEVDYITWTTVMSAALTETSGTPIPYTLGNMTYDASIWDEDAPGSSPHM
;
A
#
# COMPACT_ATOMS: atom_id res chain seq x y z
N MET A 1 0.63 7.89 -23.56
CA MET A 1 1.44 7.81 -22.32
C MET A 1 1.48 6.34 -21.91
N PRO A 2 2.65 5.72 -21.73
CA PRO A 2 2.76 4.33 -21.29
C PRO A 2 2.07 4.09 -19.93
N LEU A 3 1.52 2.88 -19.78
CA LEU A 3 0.96 2.39 -18.52
C LEU A 3 2.05 1.64 -17.75
N GLN A 4 2.14 1.90 -16.45
CA GLN A 4 3.14 1.28 -15.58
C GLN A 4 2.46 0.74 -14.32
N ASN A 5 2.82 -0.48 -13.93
CA ASN A 5 2.43 -1.02 -12.64
C ASN A 5 3.44 -0.60 -11.58
N VAL A 6 2.93 -0.11 -10.46
CA VAL A 6 3.70 0.22 -9.25
C VAL A 6 3.13 -0.63 -8.12
N THR A 7 4.01 -1.22 -7.33
CA THR A 7 3.66 -2.02 -6.15
C THR A 7 4.25 -1.38 -4.91
N ILE A 8 3.43 -1.27 -3.87
CA ILE A 8 3.84 -0.80 -2.54
C ILE A 8 3.43 -1.84 -1.50
N ASP A 9 4.29 -1.98 -0.51
CA ASP A 9 4.10 -2.86 0.64
C ASP A 9 3.13 -2.26 1.67
N ASP A 10 2.58 -3.08 2.58
CA ASP A 10 1.67 -2.65 3.64
C ASP A 10 2.27 -1.57 4.57
N SER A 11 3.59 -1.58 4.71
CA SER A 11 4.38 -0.61 5.49
C SER A 11 4.54 0.75 4.80
N SER A 12 4.06 0.91 3.57
CA SER A 12 4.19 2.16 2.81
C SER A 12 3.44 3.32 3.45
N ALA A 13 4.12 4.45 3.60
CA ALA A 13 3.51 5.71 4.07
C ALA A 13 2.44 6.29 3.12
N LEU A 14 2.26 5.72 1.92
CA LEU A 14 1.16 6.07 1.01
C LEU A 14 -0.18 5.44 1.43
N ILE A 15 -0.15 4.44 2.32
CA ILE A 15 -1.34 3.80 2.87
C ILE A 15 -1.59 4.40 4.25
N ALA A 16 -2.76 4.99 4.43
CA ALA A 16 -3.15 5.52 5.73
C ALA A 16 -4.13 4.56 6.42
N TYR A 17 -3.88 4.27 7.69
CA TYR A 17 -4.63 3.33 8.50
C TYR A 17 -5.34 4.05 9.65
N TYR A 18 -6.64 3.82 9.77
CA TYR A 18 -7.51 4.53 10.70
C TYR A 18 -8.40 3.57 11.47
N ASN A 19 -8.84 4.04 12.65
CA ASN A 19 -9.76 3.30 13.50
C ASN A 19 -10.74 4.26 14.19
N PRO A 20 -12.05 3.98 14.20
CA PRO A 20 -13.03 4.82 14.90
C PRO A 20 -12.79 4.96 16.40
N ASN A 21 -12.15 3.99 17.05
CA ASN A 21 -11.93 3.99 18.50
C ASN A 21 -10.49 4.35 18.92
N GLY A 22 -9.64 4.78 17.98
CA GLY A 22 -8.26 5.16 18.26
C GLY A 22 -7.29 4.01 18.49
N THR A 23 -7.74 2.75 18.46
CA THR A 23 -6.84 1.59 18.51
C THR A 23 -6.05 1.52 17.19
N PRO A 24 -4.71 1.60 17.21
CA PRO A 24 -3.95 1.55 15.98
C PRO A 24 -4.08 0.18 15.31
N TRP A 25 -3.93 0.15 13.99
CA TRP A 25 -3.63 -1.08 13.27
C TRP A 25 -2.27 -1.63 13.74
N LYS A 26 -2.04 -2.91 13.51
CA LYS A 26 -0.87 -3.63 14.02
C LYS A 26 -0.07 -4.23 12.89
N ASP A 27 1.24 -4.02 12.95
CA ASP A 27 2.21 -4.75 12.15
C ASP A 27 2.16 -6.25 12.48
N SER A 28 2.53 -7.04 11.48
CA SER A 28 2.72 -8.47 11.60
C SER A 28 3.69 -8.82 12.73
N PRO A 29 3.34 -9.72 13.66
CA PRO A 29 4.24 -10.11 14.72
C PRO A 29 5.30 -11.08 14.19
N SER A 30 6.54 -10.94 14.68
CA SER A 30 7.68 -11.75 14.22
C SER A 30 7.57 -13.26 14.53
N ASN A 31 6.60 -13.67 15.34
CA ASN A 31 6.32 -15.06 15.67
C ASN A 31 5.18 -15.68 14.86
N ASP A 32 4.61 -14.97 13.88
CA ASP A 32 3.67 -15.58 12.94
C ASP A 32 4.42 -16.56 12.02
N THR A 33 4.06 -17.84 12.08
CA THR A 33 4.69 -18.89 11.27
C THR A 33 4.28 -18.84 9.79
N GLY A 34 3.23 -18.09 9.46
CA GLY A 34 2.78 -17.85 8.09
C GLY A 34 3.45 -16.65 7.40
N LEU A 35 4.34 -15.93 8.10
CA LEU A 35 4.85 -14.63 7.66
C LEU A 35 5.55 -14.68 6.29
N SER A 36 6.29 -15.75 6.00
CA SER A 36 6.96 -15.94 4.70
C SER A 36 6.00 -16.13 3.51
N GLY A 37 4.70 -16.30 3.77
CA GLY A 37 3.67 -16.36 2.74
C GLY A 37 3.28 -15.00 2.17
N TYR A 38 3.50 -13.92 2.92
CA TYR A 38 3.20 -12.54 2.58
C TYR A 38 4.23 -11.92 1.64
N TRP A 39 3.87 -10.82 1.00
CA TRP A 39 4.83 -9.96 0.33
C TRP A 39 5.75 -9.31 1.36
N ASP A 40 7.06 -9.29 1.06
CA ASP A 40 8.15 -8.87 1.95
C ASP A 40 8.14 -9.43 3.39
N SER A 41 7.38 -10.50 3.62
CA SER A 41 7.15 -11.07 4.95
C SER A 41 6.58 -10.07 5.96
N THR A 42 5.64 -9.22 5.54
CA THR A 42 4.95 -8.23 6.39
C THR A 42 3.44 -8.19 6.09
N TYR A 43 2.67 -7.66 7.04
CA TYR A 43 1.28 -7.27 6.83
C TYR A 43 0.86 -6.26 7.90
N HIS A 44 -0.16 -5.47 7.60
CA HIS A 44 -0.75 -4.51 8.53
C HIS A 44 -2.24 -4.82 8.75
N SER A 45 -2.65 -5.06 10.01
CA SER A 45 -3.96 -5.66 10.32
C SER A 45 -4.75 -4.93 11.40
N SER A 46 -6.07 -5.13 11.39
CA SER A 46 -6.96 -4.67 12.46
C SER A 46 -8.17 -5.58 12.63
N ASN A 47 -8.54 -5.84 13.89
CA ASN A 47 -9.75 -6.59 14.25
C ASN A 47 -10.87 -5.70 14.81
N GLN A 48 -10.78 -4.40 14.59
CA GLN A 48 -11.74 -3.43 15.10
C GLN A 48 -12.76 -3.12 14.00
N THR A 49 -14.05 -3.28 14.29
CA THR A 49 -15.11 -2.94 13.34
C THR A 49 -15.02 -1.49 12.92
N GLY A 50 -15.17 -1.23 11.63
CA GLY A 50 -15.08 0.11 11.07
C GLY A 50 -13.65 0.66 10.98
N ALA A 51 -12.63 -0.09 11.42
CA ALA A 51 -11.25 0.24 11.06
C ALA A 51 -11.09 0.19 9.54
N TRP A 52 -10.36 1.14 8.98
CA TRP A 52 -10.21 1.26 7.54
C TRP A 52 -8.79 1.66 7.14
N SER A 53 -8.35 1.17 5.99
CA SER A 53 -7.18 1.69 5.29
C SER A 53 -7.61 2.47 4.05
N THR A 54 -6.79 3.43 3.64
CA THR A 54 -7.02 4.19 2.41
C THR A 54 -5.74 4.41 1.65
N PHE A 55 -5.89 4.34 0.33
CA PHE A 55 -4.82 4.52 -0.62
C PHE A 55 -5.32 5.39 -1.76
N ARG A 56 -4.72 6.59 -1.87
CA ARG A 56 -5.02 7.55 -2.92
C ARG A 56 -3.98 7.44 -4.02
N PHE A 57 -4.42 7.23 -5.25
CA PHE A 57 -3.54 7.02 -6.40
C PHE A 57 -4.02 7.78 -7.63
N GLN A 58 -3.11 8.07 -8.55
CA GLN A 58 -3.45 8.50 -9.89
C GLN A 58 -3.20 7.34 -10.85
N GLY A 59 -4.23 6.90 -11.58
CA GLY A 59 -4.08 5.72 -12.42
C GLY A 59 -5.36 5.19 -13.03
N THR A 60 -5.23 4.08 -13.76
CA THR A 60 -6.31 3.44 -14.51
C THR A 60 -6.71 2.06 -13.95
N ALA A 61 -5.97 1.55 -12.96
CA ALA A 61 -6.30 0.32 -12.25
C ALA A 61 -5.68 0.27 -10.86
N VAL A 62 -6.29 -0.50 -9.94
CA VAL A 62 -5.77 -0.81 -8.61
C VAL A 62 -6.14 -2.23 -8.20
N TYR A 63 -5.26 -2.87 -7.44
CA TYR A 63 -5.35 -4.25 -6.96
C TYR A 63 -4.93 -4.29 -5.50
N LEU A 64 -5.83 -4.71 -4.62
CA LEU A 64 -5.58 -4.89 -3.20
C LEU A 64 -5.31 -6.36 -2.90
N TYR A 65 -4.20 -6.64 -2.22
CA TYR A 65 -3.83 -7.98 -1.80
C TYR A 65 -3.76 -8.10 -0.28
N ALA A 66 -4.15 -9.27 0.23
CA ALA A 66 -4.10 -9.65 1.65
C ALA A 66 -4.00 -11.18 1.78
N ALA A 67 -3.90 -11.71 2.99
CA ALA A 67 -4.22 -13.13 3.21
C ALA A 67 -5.70 -13.32 3.57
N THR A 68 -6.19 -14.53 3.29
CA THR A 68 -7.42 -15.06 3.87
C THR A 68 -7.06 -16.10 4.92
N ARG A 69 -7.62 -15.98 6.13
CA ARG A 69 -7.24 -16.81 7.29
C ARG A 69 -8.43 -17.04 8.21
N TRP A 70 -8.27 -17.99 9.14
CA TRP A 70 -9.38 -18.46 9.98
C TRP A 70 -9.94 -17.39 10.94
N MET A 71 -9.15 -16.39 11.33
CA MET A 71 -9.60 -15.26 12.16
C MET A 71 -10.03 -14.03 11.35
N HIS A 72 -10.04 -14.11 10.02
CA HIS A 72 -10.44 -12.98 9.19
C HIS A 72 -11.95 -12.96 9.02
N GLY A 73 -12.49 -11.77 8.76
CA GLY A 73 -13.92 -11.54 8.62
C GLY A 73 -14.30 -10.80 7.37
N ARG A 74 -15.56 -10.36 7.33
CA ARG A 74 -16.11 -9.60 6.22
C ARG A 74 -15.51 -8.21 6.14
N TYR A 75 -15.44 -7.73 4.92
CA TYR A 75 -14.92 -6.41 4.60
C TYR A 75 -15.76 -5.74 3.52
N THR A 76 -15.66 -4.42 3.48
CA THR A 76 -16.30 -3.58 2.45
C THR A 76 -15.24 -2.72 1.77
N ILE A 77 -15.35 -2.59 0.45
CA ILE A 77 -14.48 -1.73 -0.36
C ILE A 77 -15.28 -0.56 -0.89
N PHE A 78 -14.70 0.62 -0.76
CA PHE A 78 -15.16 1.84 -1.40
C PHE A 78 -14.13 2.29 -2.43
N MET A 79 -14.62 2.71 -3.59
CA MET A 79 -13.86 3.43 -4.61
C MET A 79 -14.50 4.79 -4.78
N ASP A 80 -13.72 5.86 -4.59
CA ASP A 80 -14.19 7.24 -4.71
C ASP A 80 -15.46 7.49 -3.88
N ASP A 81 -15.43 7.07 -2.61
CA ASP A 81 -16.50 7.17 -1.62
C ASP A 81 -17.80 6.40 -1.96
N GLN A 82 -17.79 5.60 -3.03
CA GLN A 82 -18.90 4.70 -3.38
C GLN A 82 -18.57 3.27 -2.96
N GLN A 83 -19.49 2.61 -2.26
CA GLN A 83 -19.35 1.19 -1.97
C GLN A 83 -19.42 0.40 -3.28
N VAL A 84 -18.36 -0.33 -3.60
CA VAL A 84 -18.27 -1.11 -4.86
C VAL A 84 -18.18 -2.60 -4.65
N TYR A 85 -17.78 -3.06 -3.45
CA TYR A 85 -17.61 -4.49 -3.19
C TYR A 85 -17.76 -4.83 -1.71
N GLN A 86 -18.21 -6.06 -1.46
CA GLN A 86 -18.20 -6.71 -0.15
C GLN A 86 -17.61 -8.10 -0.32
N GLY A 87 -16.73 -8.49 0.61
CA GLY A 87 -16.08 -9.79 0.59
C GLY A 87 -15.94 -10.38 1.99
N ASP A 88 -15.34 -11.56 2.04
CA ASP A 88 -15.05 -12.28 3.28
C ASP A 88 -13.61 -12.79 3.23
N GLY A 89 -12.81 -12.40 4.22
CA GLY A 89 -11.43 -12.84 4.36
C GLY A 89 -11.29 -14.21 5.00
N HIS A 90 -12.37 -14.86 5.41
CA HIS A 90 -12.33 -16.12 6.14
C HIS A 90 -12.01 -17.33 5.25
N THR A 91 -10.97 -18.09 5.64
CA THR A 91 -10.70 -19.43 5.13
C THR A 91 -10.20 -20.35 6.23
N GLY A 92 -10.57 -21.63 6.19
CA GLY A 92 -10.11 -22.63 7.17
C GLY A 92 -8.60 -22.90 7.11
N THR A 93 -8.00 -22.72 5.94
CA THR A 93 -6.54 -22.77 5.72
C THR A 93 -6.06 -21.39 5.28
N SER A 94 -4.92 -20.94 5.81
CA SER A 94 -4.35 -19.65 5.41
C SER A 94 -3.94 -19.66 3.94
N ILE A 95 -4.37 -18.64 3.19
CA ILE A 95 -3.99 -18.42 1.80
C ILE A 95 -3.45 -17.00 1.69
N PHE A 96 -2.22 -16.83 1.23
CA PHE A 96 -1.52 -15.55 1.23
C PHE A 96 -1.53 -14.90 -0.16
N ARG A 97 -1.25 -13.59 -0.22
CA ARG A 97 -1.18 -12.80 -1.47
C ARG A 97 -2.43 -12.97 -2.36
N GLN A 98 -3.60 -13.02 -1.73
CA GLN A 98 -4.88 -13.18 -2.39
C GLN A 98 -5.37 -11.83 -2.91
N LEU A 99 -5.90 -11.82 -4.13
CA LEU A 99 -6.53 -10.63 -4.70
C LEU A 99 -7.88 -10.41 -4.00
N MET A 100 -7.94 -9.40 -3.13
CA MET A 100 -9.13 -9.09 -2.34
C MET A 100 -10.12 -8.25 -3.12
N PHE A 101 -9.60 -7.39 -4.00
CA PHE A 101 -10.37 -6.51 -4.86
C PHE A 101 -9.50 -5.99 -6.00
N ASN A 102 -10.12 -5.74 -7.16
CA ASN A 102 -9.52 -4.91 -8.20
C ASN A 102 -10.55 -3.95 -8.82
N ALA A 103 -10.03 -2.85 -9.35
CA ALA A 103 -10.74 -2.00 -10.28
C ALA A 103 -9.84 -1.75 -11.49
N THR A 104 -10.38 -1.86 -12.69
CA THR A 104 -9.67 -1.63 -13.96
C THR A 104 -10.50 -0.74 -14.87
N ASN A 105 -9.89 -0.24 -15.95
CA ASN A 105 -10.54 0.71 -16.88
C ASN A 105 -11.05 1.98 -16.18
N LEU A 106 -10.38 2.39 -15.10
CA LEU A 106 -10.63 3.68 -14.46
C LEU A 106 -10.16 4.82 -15.39
N SER A 107 -10.81 5.98 -15.28
CA SER A 107 -10.30 7.20 -15.92
C SER A 107 -8.88 7.49 -15.46
N PRO A 108 -7.98 8.07 -16.28
CA PRO A 108 -6.63 8.41 -15.86
C PRO A 108 -6.62 9.65 -14.95
N ALA A 109 -7.15 9.51 -13.73
CA ALA A 109 -7.39 10.56 -12.76
C ALA A 109 -6.98 10.12 -11.35
N TRP A 110 -7.17 11.00 -10.38
CA TRP A 110 -7.04 10.65 -8.96
C TRP A 110 -8.22 9.80 -8.51
N HIS A 111 -7.92 8.70 -7.86
CA HIS A 111 -8.87 7.78 -7.26
C HIS A 111 -8.50 7.52 -5.80
N ASN A 112 -9.50 7.11 -5.01
CA ASN A 112 -9.32 6.72 -3.62
C ASN A 112 -9.88 5.32 -3.39
N LEU A 113 -9.02 4.38 -2.99
CA LEU A 113 -9.41 3.06 -2.51
C LEU A 113 -9.55 3.12 -0.99
N THR A 114 -10.65 2.60 -0.46
CA THR A 114 -10.88 2.46 0.99
C THR A 114 -11.33 1.05 1.32
N PHE A 115 -10.66 0.42 2.28
CA PHE A 115 -10.90 -0.96 2.71
C PHE A 115 -11.30 -0.97 4.18
N VAL A 116 -12.50 -1.46 4.49
CA VAL A 116 -13.16 -1.31 5.80
C VAL A 116 -13.48 -2.66 6.41
N ASN A 117 -13.17 -2.81 7.70
CA ASN A 117 -13.55 -3.98 8.49
C ASN A 117 -15.05 -3.94 8.81
N ALA A 118 -15.80 -4.98 8.43
CA ALA A 118 -17.23 -5.06 8.68
C ALA A 118 -17.60 -5.88 9.92
N ASP A 119 -16.66 -6.65 10.50
CA ASP A 119 -16.95 -7.62 11.56
C ASP A 119 -16.19 -7.35 12.86
N PRO A 120 -16.88 -7.32 14.03
CA PRO A 120 -16.23 -7.13 15.33
C PRO A 120 -15.37 -8.32 15.72
N GLY A 121 -14.11 -8.05 16.07
CA GLY A 121 -13.18 -9.03 16.59
C GLY A 121 -12.54 -9.95 15.54
N LEU A 122 -12.99 -9.87 14.28
CA LEU A 122 -12.37 -10.55 13.15
C LEU A 122 -11.44 -9.61 12.41
N TYR A 123 -10.32 -10.14 11.92
CA TYR A 123 -9.28 -9.34 11.27
C TYR A 123 -9.62 -9.04 9.81
N ILE A 124 -9.16 -7.88 9.38
CA ILE A 124 -8.79 -7.60 8.00
C ILE A 124 -7.33 -7.18 7.99
N GLU A 125 -6.67 -7.30 6.85
CA GLU A 125 -5.27 -6.89 6.70
C GLU A 125 -4.97 -6.43 5.27
N VAL A 126 -3.91 -5.63 5.14
CA VAL A 126 -3.28 -5.29 3.87
C VAL A 126 -1.93 -6.01 3.85
N ASP A 127 -1.64 -6.67 2.73
CA ASP A 127 -0.33 -7.28 2.42
C ASP A 127 0.43 -6.35 1.46
N TYR A 128 -0.14 -6.07 0.29
CA TYR A 128 0.42 -5.07 -0.62
C TYR A 128 -0.66 -4.52 -1.56
N ILE A 129 -0.35 -3.39 -2.20
CA ILE A 129 -1.19 -2.77 -3.22
C ILE A 129 -0.39 -2.59 -4.50
N THR A 130 -0.99 -2.96 -5.62
CA THR A 130 -0.49 -2.62 -6.96
C THR A 130 -1.46 -1.68 -7.64
N TRP A 131 -0.98 -0.67 -8.35
CA TRP A 131 -1.82 0.14 -9.22
C TRP A 131 -1.14 0.42 -10.55
N THR A 132 -1.95 0.68 -11.58
CA THR A 132 -1.48 1.05 -12.91
C THR A 132 -1.59 2.57 -13.06
N THR A 133 -0.45 3.25 -13.15
CA THR A 133 -0.37 4.69 -13.42
C THR A 133 -0.08 5.00 -14.88
N VAL A 134 -0.36 6.23 -15.28
CA VAL A 134 -0.02 6.78 -16.59
C VAL A 134 1.26 7.58 -16.44
N MET A 135 2.37 7.09 -17.02
CA MET A 135 3.65 7.81 -16.99
C MET A 135 3.91 8.50 -18.32
N SER A 136 4.60 9.65 -18.28
CA SER A 136 5.13 10.25 -19.51
C SER A 136 6.19 9.32 -20.11
N ALA A 137 6.18 9.17 -21.44
CA ALA A 137 7.21 8.39 -22.14
C ALA A 137 8.62 8.94 -21.91
N ALA A 138 8.75 10.24 -21.61
CA ALA A 138 10.02 10.88 -21.28
C ALA A 138 10.55 10.53 -19.88
N LEU A 139 9.70 10.02 -18.98
CA LEU A 139 10.07 9.57 -17.63
C LEU A 139 10.18 8.04 -17.53
N THR A 140 10.00 7.34 -18.66
CA THR A 140 10.18 5.89 -18.71
C THR A 140 11.67 5.62 -18.93
N GLU A 141 12.45 5.64 -17.86
CA GLU A 141 13.84 5.19 -17.87
C GLU A 141 13.89 3.72 -18.33
N THR A 142 14.39 3.48 -19.55
CA THR A 142 14.54 2.11 -20.10
C THR A 142 15.73 1.36 -19.52
N SER A 143 16.60 2.01 -18.75
CA SER A 143 17.81 1.43 -18.17
C SER A 143 18.45 2.42 -17.19
N GLY A 144 18.38 2.14 -15.89
CA GLY A 144 19.26 2.79 -14.92
C GLY A 144 20.70 2.33 -15.15
N THR A 145 21.59 3.25 -15.52
CA THR A 145 23.02 2.96 -15.54
C THR A 145 23.48 2.76 -14.09
N PRO A 146 24.08 1.62 -13.71
CA PRO A 146 24.69 1.50 -12.40
C PRO A 146 25.75 2.60 -12.29
N ILE A 147 25.59 3.53 -11.35
CA ILE A 147 26.69 4.40 -10.93
C ILE A 147 27.54 3.50 -10.02
N PRO A 148 28.74 3.05 -10.44
CA PRO A 148 29.58 2.25 -9.59
C PRO A 148 29.87 3.04 -8.32
N TYR A 149 29.60 2.45 -7.15
CA TYR A 149 30.06 2.99 -5.90
C TYR A 149 31.59 2.94 -5.95
N THR A 150 32.24 4.10 -5.97
CA THR A 150 33.67 4.21 -5.74
C THR A 150 33.82 4.93 -4.42
N LEU A 151 34.29 4.22 -3.40
CA LEU A 151 34.52 4.78 -2.07
C LEU A 151 35.42 6.03 -2.21
N GLY A 152 34.88 7.22 -1.89
CA GLY A 152 35.60 8.49 -1.99
C GLY A 152 35.26 9.39 -3.19
N ASN A 153 34.38 8.97 -4.12
CA ASN A 153 33.99 9.80 -5.29
C ASN A 153 32.69 10.59 -5.09
N MET A 154 32.01 10.40 -3.97
CA MET A 154 30.89 11.25 -3.56
C MET A 154 31.40 12.27 -2.54
N THR A 155 31.69 13.48 -3.01
CA THR A 155 31.93 14.63 -2.15
C THR A 155 30.59 15.29 -1.86
N TYR A 156 30.13 15.20 -0.61
CA TYR A 156 29.10 16.09 -0.12
C TYR A 156 29.75 17.44 0.16
N ASP A 157 29.22 18.51 -0.41
CA ASP A 157 29.58 19.85 0.02
C ASP A 157 28.60 20.27 1.12
N ALA A 158 29.05 20.13 2.37
CA ALA A 158 28.27 20.51 3.54
C ALA A 158 28.02 22.02 3.61
N SER A 159 28.77 22.85 2.86
CA SER A 159 28.59 24.30 2.86
C SER A 159 27.38 24.78 2.05
N ILE A 160 26.73 23.88 1.31
CA ILE A 160 25.50 24.17 0.54
C ILE A 160 24.23 23.83 1.35
N TRP A 161 24.39 23.20 2.52
CA TRP A 161 23.28 22.82 3.39
C TRP A 161 23.21 23.77 4.59
N ASP A 162 22.45 24.86 4.45
CA ASP A 162 21.98 25.62 5.62
C ASP A 162 20.71 24.94 6.14
N GLU A 163 20.87 24.18 7.22
CA GLU A 163 19.79 23.46 7.92
C GLU A 163 18.71 24.39 8.53
N ASP A 164 18.97 25.70 8.57
CA ASP A 164 18.09 26.71 9.18
C ASP A 164 17.62 27.83 8.23
N ALA A 165 17.76 27.70 6.90
CA ALA A 165 17.23 28.70 5.97
C ALA A 165 15.70 28.56 5.82
N PRO A 166 14.87 29.57 6.20
CA PRO A 166 13.43 29.52 5.99
C PRO A 166 13.13 29.48 4.49
N GLY A 167 12.59 28.35 4.01
CA GLY A 167 12.18 28.18 2.61
C GLY A 167 12.94 27.12 1.81
N SER A 168 13.84 26.33 2.42
CA SER A 168 14.42 25.15 1.77
C SER A 168 13.39 24.01 1.68
N SER A 169 12.52 24.09 0.67
CA SER A 169 11.80 22.92 0.19
C SER A 169 12.78 22.07 -0.62
N PRO A 170 13.08 20.81 -0.23
CA PRO A 170 13.77 19.90 -1.12
C PRO A 170 12.81 19.58 -2.28
N HIS A 171 13.03 20.22 -3.42
CA HIS A 171 12.44 19.74 -4.67
C HIS A 171 13.12 18.43 -5.05
N MET A 172 12.30 17.43 -5.34
CA MET A 172 12.70 16.16 -5.93
C MET A 172 13.18 16.37 -7.37
#